data_AF-A0A9X4RA14-F1
#
_entry.id   AF-A0A9X4RA14-F1
#
_cell.length_a   1.000
_cell.length_b   1.000
_cell.length_c   1.000
_cell.angle_alpha   90.00
_cell.angle_beta   90.00
_cell.angle_gamma   90.00
#
_symmetry.space_group_name_H-M   'P 1'
#
loop_
_entity.id
_entity.type
_entity.pdbx_description
1 polymer ?
#
loop_
_entity_poly.entity_id
_entity_poly.type
_entity_poly.pdbx_seq_one_letter_code
_entity_poly.pdbx_strand_id
1 'polypeptide(L)'
;MKRREQRQAAHEKLQQQHDAEIAALQRDLAALDQTIGLHEILIDTTKLGSTRVQLSPRLTEHGTMTRAILAALAQARPHAMTTYAVVSAVCMSCDLHPNAEEYADIRYRVRHRLKVLVKEGRAARLHAPYSNTEGLWRDAGVAKGPTTGQPAGHPVSASSPTIPWESTFGPVSHPKGPTGRPIA
;
A
#
# COMPACT_ATOMS: atom_id res chain seq x y z
N MET A 1 -51.65 8.46 11.34
CA MET A 1 -51.39 7.15 10.67
C MET A 1 -50.87 7.30 9.24
N LYS A 2 -51.50 8.10 8.37
CA LYS A 2 -51.10 8.32 6.95
C LYS A 2 -49.59 8.52 6.65
N ARG A 3 -48.83 9.21 7.50
CA ARG A 3 -47.37 9.42 7.28
C ARG A 3 -46.53 8.14 7.40
N ARG A 4 -46.97 7.14 8.18
CA ARG A 4 -46.26 5.86 8.32
C ARG A 4 -46.46 4.98 7.10
N GLU A 5 -47.70 4.88 6.63
CA GLU A 5 -48.08 4.17 5.41
C GLU A 5 -47.34 4.74 4.18
N GLN A 6 -47.30 6.07 4.03
CA GLN A 6 -46.55 6.71 2.95
C GLN A 6 -45.05 6.41 2.98
N ARG A 7 -44.44 6.33 4.18
CA ARG A 7 -43.02 5.97 4.33
C ARG A 7 -42.77 4.50 4.02
N GLN A 8 -43.67 3.62 4.44
CA GLN A 8 -43.59 2.19 4.13
C GLN A 8 -43.72 1.95 2.62
N ALA A 9 -44.72 2.56 1.97
CA ALA A 9 -44.89 2.47 0.52
C ALA A 9 -43.68 3.02 -0.26
N ALA A 10 -43.08 4.12 0.21
CA ALA A 10 -41.87 4.67 -0.41
C ALA A 10 -40.66 3.73 -0.25
N HIS A 11 -40.50 3.11 0.93
CA HIS A 11 -39.43 2.15 1.18
C HIS A 11 -39.61 0.88 0.35
N GLU A 12 -40.82 0.33 0.27
CA GLU A 12 -41.14 -0.84 -0.54
C GLU A 12 -40.86 -0.58 -2.02
N LYS A 13 -41.24 0.61 -2.54
CA LYS A 13 -40.95 1.00 -3.91
C LYS A 13 -39.44 1.09 -4.18
N LEU A 14 -38.68 1.67 -3.25
CA LEU A 14 -37.23 1.77 -3.39
C LEU A 14 -36.57 0.38 -3.38
N GLN A 15 -37.03 -0.51 -2.48
CA GLN A 15 -36.55 -1.89 -2.43
C GLN A 15 -36.83 -2.63 -3.74
N GLN A 16 -38.05 -2.53 -4.28
CA GLN A 16 -38.40 -3.13 -5.57
C GLN A 16 -37.56 -2.61 -6.73
N GLN A 17 -37.21 -1.30 -6.72
CA GLN A 17 -36.32 -0.72 -7.72
C GLN A 17 -34.91 -1.30 -7.63
N HIS A 18 -34.35 -1.42 -6.43
CA HIS A 18 -33.04 -2.04 -6.23
C HIS A 18 -33.03 -3.52 -6.63
N ASP A 19 -34.06 -4.27 -6.26
CA ASP A 19 -34.16 -5.69 -6.61
C ASP A 19 -34.26 -5.89 -8.13
N ALA A 20 -35.01 -5.02 -8.82
CA ALA A 20 -35.10 -5.02 -10.28
C ALA A 20 -33.76 -4.66 -10.95
N GLU A 21 -33.03 -3.70 -10.39
CA GLU A 21 -31.71 -3.30 -10.89
C GLU A 21 -30.67 -4.42 -10.70
N ILE A 22 -30.64 -5.06 -9.53
CA ILE A 22 -29.78 -6.21 -9.26
C ILE A 22 -30.09 -7.35 -10.24
N ALA A 23 -31.37 -7.66 -10.46
CA ALA A 23 -31.78 -8.70 -11.40
C ALA A 23 -31.44 -8.36 -12.86
N ALA A 24 -31.39 -7.07 -13.22
CA ALA A 24 -30.92 -6.63 -14.54
C ALA A 24 -29.39 -6.82 -14.67
N LEU A 25 -28.61 -6.35 -13.70
CA LEU A 25 -27.16 -6.49 -13.70
C LEU A 25 -26.70 -7.95 -13.71
N GLN A 26 -27.41 -8.82 -12.99
CA GLN A 26 -27.14 -10.27 -13.01
C GLN A 26 -27.37 -10.89 -14.39
N ARG A 27 -28.44 -10.46 -15.09
CA ARG A 27 -28.70 -10.91 -16.47
C ARG A 27 -27.63 -10.40 -17.43
N ASP A 28 -27.20 -9.15 -17.29
CA ASP A 28 -26.16 -8.56 -18.13
C ASP A 28 -24.81 -9.25 -17.90
N LEU A 29 -24.44 -9.55 -16.65
CA LEU A 29 -23.25 -10.33 -16.33
C LEU A 29 -23.30 -11.74 -16.94
N ALA A 30 -24.43 -12.43 -16.80
CA ALA A 30 -24.60 -13.75 -17.39
C ALA A 30 -24.50 -13.72 -18.92
N ALA A 31 -25.00 -12.65 -19.56
CA ALA A 31 -24.87 -12.46 -21.00
C ALA A 31 -23.42 -12.19 -21.42
N LEU A 32 -22.66 -11.42 -20.64
CA LEU A 32 -21.24 -11.19 -20.88
C LEU A 32 -20.42 -12.47 -20.74
N ASP A 33 -20.67 -13.28 -19.70
CA ASP A 33 -19.99 -14.56 -19.51
C ASP A 33 -20.23 -15.53 -20.67
N GLN A 34 -21.49 -15.63 -21.13
CA GLN A 34 -21.81 -16.42 -22.33
C GLN A 34 -21.11 -15.88 -23.57
N THR A 35 -21.13 -14.56 -23.77
CA THR A 35 -20.48 -13.92 -24.92
C THR A 35 -18.98 -14.15 -24.89
N ILE A 36 -18.31 -13.99 -23.75
CA ILE A 36 -16.88 -14.26 -23.60
C ILE A 36 -16.57 -15.73 -23.91
N GLY A 37 -17.42 -16.66 -23.46
CA GLY A 37 -17.26 -18.09 -23.74
C GLY A 37 -17.40 -18.46 -25.23
N LEU A 38 -18.15 -17.67 -26.02
CA LEU A 38 -18.28 -17.87 -27.48
C LEU A 38 -17.07 -17.37 -28.27
N HIS A 39 -16.24 -16.51 -27.67
CA HIS A 39 -15.02 -16.04 -28.32
C HIS A 39 -13.86 -16.94 -27.90
N GLU A 40 -13.39 -17.78 -28.82
CA GLU A 40 -12.15 -18.51 -28.62
C GLU A 40 -11.00 -17.49 -28.54
N ILE A 41 -10.53 -17.21 -27.33
CA ILE A 41 -9.35 -16.38 -27.11
C ILE A 41 -8.14 -17.24 -27.50
N LEU A 42 -7.73 -17.13 -28.75
CA LEU A 42 -6.49 -17.73 -29.23
C LEU A 42 -5.31 -17.03 -28.54
N ILE A 43 -4.85 -17.60 -27.42
CA ILE A 43 -3.64 -17.15 -26.74
C ILE A 43 -2.46 -17.61 -27.59
N ASP A 44 -1.88 -16.68 -28.33
CA ASP A 44 -0.64 -16.90 -29.05
C ASP A 44 0.51 -17.08 -28.03
N THR A 45 0.86 -18.34 -27.78
CA THR A 45 1.93 -18.71 -26.85
C THR A 45 3.31 -18.24 -27.32
N THR A 46 3.47 -17.90 -28.60
CA THR A 46 4.73 -17.32 -29.11
C THR A 46 4.91 -15.85 -28.68
N LYS A 47 3.81 -15.16 -28.34
CA LYS A 47 3.81 -13.81 -27.77
C LYS A 47 3.92 -13.79 -26.26
N LEU A 48 3.70 -14.92 -25.59
CA LEU A 48 3.99 -15.04 -24.17
C LEU A 48 5.52 -15.01 -24.03
N GLY A 49 6.06 -13.82 -23.78
CA GLY A 49 7.48 -13.66 -23.48
C GLY A 49 7.89 -14.61 -22.36
N SER A 50 9.15 -15.09 -22.41
CA SER A 50 9.70 -15.99 -21.40
C SER A 50 9.33 -15.50 -20.00
N THR A 51 8.74 -16.39 -19.20
CA THR A 51 8.43 -16.08 -17.80
C THR A 51 9.73 -15.62 -17.17
N ARG A 52 9.76 -14.38 -16.66
CA ARG A 52 10.96 -13.84 -15.99
C ARG A 52 11.25 -14.72 -14.78
N VAL A 53 12.10 -15.72 -14.98
CA VAL A 53 12.68 -16.48 -13.90
C VAL A 53 13.54 -15.51 -13.10
N GLN A 54 13.47 -15.60 -11.78
CA GLN A 54 14.34 -14.81 -10.92
C GLN A 54 15.78 -15.30 -11.14
N LEU A 55 16.48 -14.67 -12.09
CA LEU A 55 17.87 -15.01 -12.42
C LEU A 55 18.84 -14.62 -11.30
N SER A 56 18.46 -13.63 -10.47
CA SER A 56 19.29 -13.22 -9.35
C SER A 56 19.15 -14.19 -8.18
N PRO A 57 20.25 -14.83 -7.74
CA PRO A 57 20.23 -15.64 -6.53
C PRO A 57 19.70 -14.81 -5.36
N ARG A 58 18.92 -15.46 -4.49
CA ARG A 58 18.42 -14.79 -3.28
C ARG A 58 19.63 -14.42 -2.43
N LEU A 59 19.82 -13.12 -2.20
CA LEU A 59 20.93 -12.61 -1.40
C LEU A 59 20.93 -13.13 0.05
N THR A 60 19.75 -13.44 0.58
CA THR A 60 19.56 -14.02 1.92
C THR A 60 18.42 -15.01 1.88
N GLU A 61 18.48 -16.02 2.74
CA GLU A 61 17.35 -16.92 2.97
C GLU A 61 16.07 -16.20 3.44
N HIS A 62 14.94 -16.87 3.27
CA HIS A 62 13.65 -16.31 3.63
C HIS A 62 13.59 -15.94 5.12
N GLY A 63 13.25 -14.67 5.40
CA GLY A 63 13.10 -14.15 6.76
C GLY A 63 14.40 -13.76 7.47
N THR A 64 15.58 -14.17 6.98
CA THR A 64 16.87 -13.90 7.63
C THR A 64 17.14 -12.41 7.78
N MET A 65 16.90 -11.62 6.71
CA MET A 65 17.01 -10.16 6.75
C MET A 65 16.09 -9.53 7.82
N THR A 66 14.87 -10.05 7.99
CA THR A 66 13.93 -9.51 8.99
C THR A 66 14.42 -9.78 10.41
N ARG A 67 14.92 -10.99 10.67
CA ARG A 67 15.50 -11.35 11.97
C ARG A 67 16.72 -10.50 12.27
N ALA A 68 17.63 -10.32 11.31
CA ALA A 68 18.81 -9.48 11.46
C ALA A 68 18.46 -8.01 11.74
N ILE A 69 17.51 -7.42 11.01
CA ILE A 69 17.04 -6.05 11.26
C ILE A 69 16.51 -5.90 12.70
N LEU A 70 15.65 -6.81 13.15
CA LEU A 70 15.06 -6.73 14.48
C LEU A 70 16.07 -7.00 15.58
N ALA A 71 17.01 -7.92 15.38
CA ALA A 71 18.11 -8.16 16.31
C ALA A 71 18.97 -6.89 16.46
N ALA A 72 19.31 -6.23 15.35
CA ALA A 72 20.07 -4.97 15.37
C ALA A 72 19.32 -3.86 16.14
N LEU A 73 18.03 -3.67 15.84
CA LEU A 73 17.20 -2.67 16.54
C LEU A 73 17.03 -3.00 18.03
N ALA A 74 16.90 -4.28 18.39
CA ALA A 74 16.78 -4.72 19.78
C ALA A 74 18.07 -4.49 20.58
N GLN A 75 19.24 -4.74 19.97
CA GLN A 75 20.55 -4.50 20.58
C GLN A 75 20.83 -3.00 20.79
N ALA A 76 20.34 -2.15 19.90
CA ALA A 76 20.55 -0.72 19.98
C ALA A 76 19.67 0.00 21.02
N ARG A 77 18.75 -0.70 21.72
CA ARG A 77 17.88 -0.07 22.72
C ARG A 77 18.70 0.58 23.86
N PRO A 78 18.35 1.79 24.31
CA PRO A 78 17.17 2.60 23.95
C PRO A 78 17.40 3.57 22.77
N HIS A 79 18.52 3.46 22.07
CA HIS A 79 18.93 4.39 21.03
C HIS A 79 18.30 4.06 19.66
N ALA A 80 18.26 5.07 18.81
CA ALA A 80 17.81 4.93 17.43
C ALA A 80 19.00 4.64 16.51
N MET A 81 18.77 3.82 15.49
CA MET A 81 19.74 3.49 14.45
C MET A 81 19.41 4.21 13.15
N THR A 82 20.45 4.67 12.44
CA THR A 82 20.30 5.12 11.05
C THR A 82 20.07 3.93 10.13
N THR A 83 19.47 4.15 8.95
CA THR A 83 19.36 3.10 7.92
C THR A 83 20.73 2.51 7.57
N TYR A 84 21.78 3.34 7.53
CA TYR A 84 23.15 2.89 7.28
C TYR A 84 23.63 1.89 8.35
N ALA A 85 23.44 2.22 9.64
CA ALA A 85 23.82 1.34 10.74
C ALA A 85 23.05 0.01 10.72
N VAL A 86 21.75 0.05 10.39
CA VAL A 86 20.95 -1.18 10.24
C VAL A 86 21.45 -2.03 9.08
N VAL A 87 21.79 -1.43 7.93
CA VAL A 87 22.35 -2.16 6.78
C VAL A 87 23.67 -2.81 7.15
N SER A 88 24.58 -2.08 7.80
CA SER A 88 25.87 -2.62 8.25
C SER A 88 25.69 -3.81 9.20
N ALA A 89 24.79 -3.71 10.18
CA ALA A 89 24.48 -4.80 11.09
C ALA A 89 23.87 -6.03 10.38
N VAL A 90 23.03 -5.81 9.36
CA VAL A 90 22.47 -6.90 8.53
C VAL A 90 23.56 -7.58 7.71
N CYS A 91 24.48 -6.83 7.10
CA CYS A 91 25.61 -7.40 6.37
C CYS A 91 26.48 -8.26 7.29
N MET A 92 26.82 -7.76 8.49
CA MET A 92 27.61 -8.51 9.47
C MET A 92 26.89 -9.77 9.96
N SER A 93 25.58 -9.70 10.22
CA SER A 93 24.79 -10.84 10.73
C SER A 93 24.58 -11.94 9.68
N CYS A 94 24.64 -11.59 8.40
CA CYS A 94 24.44 -12.49 7.27
C CYS A 94 25.76 -12.85 6.56
N ASP A 95 26.92 -12.44 7.10
CA ASP A 95 28.25 -12.61 6.49
C ASP A 95 28.36 -12.10 5.04
N LEU A 96 27.66 -11.00 4.74
CA LEU A 96 27.63 -10.39 3.40
C LEU A 96 28.75 -9.36 3.25
N HIS A 97 29.47 -9.47 2.13
CA HIS A 97 30.55 -8.56 1.75
C HIS A 97 30.18 -7.85 0.43
N PRO A 98 29.18 -6.95 0.45
CA PRO A 98 28.64 -6.39 -0.78
C PRO A 98 29.62 -5.42 -1.45
N ASN A 99 29.67 -5.45 -2.78
CA ASN A 99 30.25 -4.36 -3.56
C ASN A 99 29.36 -3.09 -3.52
N ALA A 100 29.79 -2.00 -4.15
CA ALA A 100 29.06 -0.73 -4.12
C ALA A 100 27.63 -0.81 -4.70
N GLU A 101 27.43 -1.62 -5.75
CA GLU A 101 26.11 -1.81 -6.37
C GLU A 101 25.20 -2.68 -5.51
N GLU A 102 25.73 -3.79 -5.00
CA GLU A 102 25.03 -4.70 -4.08
C GLU A 102 24.64 -3.98 -2.79
N TYR A 103 25.49 -3.08 -2.29
CA TYR A 103 25.20 -2.27 -1.11
C TYR A 103 23.98 -1.37 -1.33
N ALA A 104 23.83 -0.79 -2.53
CA ALA A 104 22.66 0.01 -2.87
C ALA A 104 21.37 -0.84 -2.89
N ASP A 105 21.43 -2.07 -3.43
CA ASP A 105 20.29 -3.00 -3.42
C ASP A 105 19.94 -3.47 -1.99
N ILE A 106 20.93 -3.85 -1.18
CA ILE A 106 20.71 -4.22 0.23
C ILE A 106 20.06 -3.05 0.98
N ARG A 107 20.58 -1.84 0.82
CA ARG A 107 20.03 -0.64 1.44
C ARG A 107 18.58 -0.40 1.02
N TYR A 108 18.26 -0.59 -0.26
CA TYR A 108 16.89 -0.49 -0.76
C TYR A 108 15.96 -1.52 -0.11
N ARG A 109 16.37 -2.79 -0.06
CA ARG A 109 15.60 -3.89 0.54
C ARG A 109 15.39 -3.70 2.04
N VAL A 110 16.44 -3.33 2.78
CA VAL A 110 16.36 -3.03 4.21
C VAL A 110 15.39 -1.87 4.46
N ARG A 111 15.48 -0.78 3.68
CA ARG A 111 14.54 0.35 3.80
C ARG A 111 13.10 -0.09 3.52
N HIS A 112 12.87 -0.89 2.48
CA HIS A 112 11.55 -1.40 2.15
C HIS A 112 11.00 -2.27 3.28
N ARG A 113 11.81 -3.18 3.83
CA ARG A 113 11.41 -4.04 4.95
C ARG A 113 11.13 -3.24 6.22
N LEU A 114 11.93 -2.24 6.54
CA LEU A 114 11.69 -1.34 7.68
C LEU A 114 10.34 -0.61 7.57
N LYS A 115 9.94 -0.16 6.36
CA LYS A 115 8.61 0.42 6.14
C LYS A 115 7.50 -0.57 6.47
N VAL A 116 7.65 -1.84 6.08
CA VAL A 116 6.69 -2.90 6.41
C VAL A 116 6.67 -3.17 7.92
N LEU A 117 7.83 -3.25 8.58
CA LEU A 117 7.93 -3.44 10.03
C LEU A 117 7.30 -2.29 10.83
N VAL A 118 7.34 -1.05 10.31
CA VAL A 118 6.60 0.07 10.91
C VAL A 118 5.09 -0.13 10.80
N LYS A 119 4.59 -0.57 9.63
CA LYS A 119 3.16 -0.90 9.47
C LYS A 119 2.73 -2.05 10.38
N GLU A 120 3.61 -3.03 10.60
CA GLU A 120 3.41 -4.15 11.54
C GLU A 120 3.53 -3.72 13.02
N GLY A 121 3.94 -2.48 13.33
CA GLY A 121 4.13 -1.98 14.69
C GLY A 121 5.35 -2.55 15.42
N ARG A 122 6.31 -3.13 14.69
CA ARG A 122 7.52 -3.77 15.24
C ARG A 122 8.75 -2.86 15.22
N ALA A 123 8.72 -1.83 14.40
CA ALA A 123 9.71 -0.77 14.36
C ALA A 123 9.00 0.59 14.41
N ALA A 124 9.68 1.63 14.87
CA ALA A 124 9.18 3.00 14.85
C ALA A 124 10.17 3.90 14.11
N ARG A 125 9.64 4.68 13.16
CA ARG A 125 10.39 5.73 12.46
C ARG A 125 10.25 7.03 13.27
N LEU A 126 11.38 7.63 13.67
CA LEU A 126 11.36 8.80 14.57
C LEU A 126 11.18 10.14 13.86
N HIS A 127 11.45 10.20 12.55
CA HIS A 127 11.38 11.43 11.76
C HIS A 127 10.29 11.30 10.70
N ALA A 128 9.69 12.44 10.34
CA ALA A 128 8.72 12.53 9.27
C ALA A 128 9.36 12.09 7.93
N PRO A 129 8.57 11.50 7.00
CA PRO A 129 9.08 10.89 5.77
C PRO A 129 9.61 11.86 4.71
N TYR A 130 9.89 13.12 5.05
CA TYR A 130 10.20 14.17 4.08
C TYR A 130 11.50 13.91 3.30
N SER A 131 12.49 13.25 3.92
CA SER A 131 13.71 12.80 3.25
C SER A 131 13.72 11.29 3.06
N ASN A 132 14.06 10.87 1.83
CA ASN A 132 14.12 9.47 1.42
C ASN A 132 15.50 8.83 1.64
N THR A 133 16.54 9.62 1.91
CA THR A 133 17.92 9.13 1.91
C THR A 133 18.24 8.34 3.16
N GLU A 134 17.93 8.86 4.34
CA GLU A 134 18.22 8.23 5.62
C GLU A 134 17.07 8.32 6.59
N GLY A 135 16.90 7.25 7.36
CA GLY A 135 15.95 7.27 8.45
C GLY A 135 16.55 6.84 9.77
N LEU A 136 16.09 7.50 10.84
CA LEU A 136 16.24 7.05 12.23
C LEU A 136 15.10 6.08 12.58
N TRP A 137 15.49 4.90 13.00
CA TRP A 137 14.63 3.79 13.36
C TRP A 137 14.91 3.38 14.79
N ARG A 138 13.87 3.13 15.56
CA ARG A 138 13.98 2.47 16.86
C ARG A 138 13.17 1.20 16.86
N ASP A 139 13.54 0.28 17.72
CA ASP A 139 12.67 -0.83 18.08
C ASP A 139 11.38 -0.28 18.71
N ALA A 140 10.21 -0.77 18.27
CA ALA A 140 8.94 -0.36 18.86
C ALA A 140 8.68 -1.03 20.23
N GLY A 141 9.55 -1.96 20.64
CA GLY A 141 9.23 -2.90 21.70
C GLY A 141 8.40 -4.04 21.13
N VAL A 142 8.30 -5.14 21.89
CA VAL A 142 7.15 -6.03 21.74
C VAL A 142 5.93 -5.21 22.22
N ALA A 143 5.41 -4.33 21.38
CA ALA A 143 4.03 -3.93 21.52
C ALA A 143 3.27 -5.25 21.43
N LYS A 144 2.68 -5.70 22.55
CA LYS A 144 1.68 -6.77 22.56
C LYS A 144 0.78 -6.49 21.37
N GLY A 145 0.87 -7.34 20.35
CA GLY A 145 0.52 -6.96 18.98
C GLY A 145 -0.89 -6.38 18.88
N PRO A 146 -1.20 -5.61 17.82
CA PRO A 146 -2.59 -5.44 17.44
C PRO A 146 -3.15 -6.84 17.21
N THR A 147 -4.11 -7.23 18.05
CA THR A 147 -4.85 -8.49 18.00
C THR A 147 -5.23 -8.77 16.56
N THR A 148 -4.44 -9.63 15.91
CA THR A 148 -4.65 -10.08 14.53
C THR A 148 -5.83 -11.04 14.60
N GLY A 149 -7.03 -10.48 14.42
CA GLY A 149 -8.28 -11.21 14.58
C GLY A 149 -9.54 -10.36 14.41
N GLN A 150 -9.43 -9.04 14.26
CA GLN A 150 -10.57 -8.24 13.83
C GLN A 150 -10.39 -7.89 12.35
N PRO A 151 -11.11 -8.54 11.41
CA PRO A 151 -11.23 -8.01 10.07
C PRO A 151 -11.74 -6.57 10.20
N ALA A 152 -11.31 -5.69 9.30
CA ALA A 152 -11.81 -4.33 9.21
C ALA A 152 -13.32 -4.36 8.90
N GLY A 153 -14.13 -4.64 9.91
CA GLY A 153 -15.52 -4.23 9.96
C GLY A 153 -15.46 -2.71 10.02
N HIS A 154 -15.67 -2.09 8.86
CA HIS A 154 -16.04 -0.69 8.79
C HIS A 154 -17.05 -0.43 9.91
N PRO A 155 -16.83 0.54 10.83
CA PRO A 155 -17.93 1.02 11.62
C PRO A 155 -18.93 1.60 10.63
N VAL A 156 -20.02 0.89 10.39
CA VAL A 156 -21.25 1.43 9.83
C VAL A 156 -21.82 2.33 10.92
N SER A 157 -21.13 3.44 11.19
CA SER A 157 -21.62 4.52 12.03
C SER A 157 -22.28 5.49 11.08
N ALA A 158 -23.60 5.31 10.95
CA ALA A 158 -24.50 6.23 10.31
C ALA A 158 -24.29 7.63 10.89
N SER A 159 -23.69 8.52 10.10
CA SER A 159 -23.71 9.98 10.23
C SER A 159 -22.92 10.53 9.04
N SER A 160 -23.54 10.59 7.86
CA SER A 160 -23.00 11.39 6.76
C SER A 160 -23.04 12.86 7.18
N PRO A 161 -21.90 13.56 7.35
CA PRO A 161 -21.94 15.01 7.34
C PRO A 161 -22.28 15.42 5.91
N THR A 162 -23.40 16.12 5.74
CA THR A 162 -23.68 16.88 4.53
C THR A 162 -22.54 17.87 4.33
N ILE A 163 -21.60 17.55 3.44
CA ILE A 163 -20.56 18.48 3.01
C ILE A 163 -21.21 19.39 1.95
N PRO A 164 -21.36 20.70 2.20
CA PRO A 164 -21.79 21.63 1.17
C PRO A 164 -20.68 21.69 0.11
N TRP A 165 -21.02 21.34 -1.13
CA TRP A 165 -20.10 21.31 -2.28
C TRP A 165 -19.90 22.70 -2.91
N GLU A 166 -20.53 23.74 -2.38
CA GLU A 166 -20.33 25.11 -2.83
C GLU A 166 -19.19 25.77 -2.07
N SER A 167 -18.27 26.36 -2.82
CA SER A 167 -17.26 27.34 -2.38
C SER A 167 -15.89 26.80 -1.94
N THR A 168 -15.07 26.30 -2.89
CA THR A 168 -13.63 26.66 -2.94
C THR A 168 -12.98 26.38 -4.32
N PHE A 169 -13.44 27.03 -5.40
CA PHE A 169 -12.58 27.21 -6.58
C PHE A 169 -12.01 28.62 -6.55
N GLY A 170 -10.86 28.77 -5.91
CA GLY A 170 -10.04 29.98 -5.99
C GLY A 170 -9.33 30.08 -7.35
N PRO A 171 -8.97 31.30 -7.79
CA PRO A 171 -8.40 31.52 -9.11
C PRO A 171 -7.03 30.84 -9.28
N VAL A 172 -6.91 30.08 -10.38
CA VAL A 172 -5.69 29.40 -10.81
C VAL A 172 -4.65 30.44 -11.22
N SER A 173 -3.68 30.68 -10.34
CA SER A 173 -2.53 31.55 -10.61
C SER A 173 -1.59 30.83 -11.58
N HIS A 174 -1.45 31.36 -12.79
CA HIS A 174 -0.54 30.81 -13.80
C HIS A 174 0.93 31.12 -13.44
N PRO A 175 1.84 30.16 -13.51
CA PRO A 175 3.26 30.42 -13.30
C PRO A 175 3.83 31.25 -14.46
N LYS A 176 4.45 32.38 -14.14
CA LYS A 176 5.25 33.18 -15.08
C LYS A 176 6.43 32.34 -15.58
N GLY A 177 6.55 32.23 -16.90
CA GLY A 177 7.61 31.50 -17.58
C GLY A 177 9.02 32.10 -17.34
N PRO A 178 10.07 31.32 -17.62
CA PRO A 178 11.46 31.71 -17.37
C PRO A 178 11.90 32.83 -18.33
N THR A 179 12.34 33.94 -17.77
CA THR A 179 13.06 35.00 -18.49
C THR A 179 14.44 34.48 -18.90
N GLY A 180 14.70 34.48 -20.21
CA GLY A 180 15.97 34.08 -20.79
C GLY A 180 17.12 34.95 -20.28
N ARG A 181 18.26 34.29 -19.98
CA ARG A 181 19.53 34.97 -19.77
C ARG A 181 20.17 35.27 -21.13
N PRO A 182 20.70 36.48 -21.36
CA PRO A 182 21.55 36.74 -22.51
C PRO A 182 22.89 36.03 -22.32
N ILE A 183 23.36 35.39 -23.39
CA ILE A 183 24.72 34.88 -23.52
C ILE A 183 25.60 36.09 -23.90
N ALA A 184 26.67 36.28 -23.15
CA ALA A 184 27.76 37.20 -23.48
C ALA A 184 28.89 36.42 -24.15
#